data_AF-B6WA57-F1
#
_entry.id   AF-B6WA57-F1
#
_cell.length_a   1.000
_cell.length_b   1.000
_cell.length_c   1.000
_cell.angle_alpha   90.00
_cell.angle_beta   90.00
_cell.angle_gamma   90.00
#
_symmetry.space_group_name_H-M   'P 1'
#
loop_
_entity.id
_entity.type
_entity.pdbx_description
1 polymer ?
#
loop_
_entity_poly.entity_id
_entity_poly.type
_entity_poly.pdbx_seq_one_letter_code
_entity_poly.pdbx_strand_id
1 'polypeptide(L)' 'MKKTRKVYVGDVAIGGGSPISIQSMTTKETKNIEEVVKQINDFEKAGCDISRSAINSLEDARAISEIKKERIFLL' A
#
# COMPACT_ATOMS: atom_id res chain seq x y z
N MET A 1 -24.79 -4.14 2.92
CA MET A 1 -23.50 -3.75 3.56
C MET A 1 -23.76 -3.29 4.99
N LYS A 2 -22.93 -3.72 5.95
CA LYS A 2 -23.04 -3.29 7.35
C LYS A 2 -22.66 -1.81 7.46
N LYS A 3 -23.41 -1.01 8.23
CA LYS A 3 -22.98 0.35 8.58
C LYS A 3 -21.75 0.26 9.47
N THR A 4 -20.62 0.74 8.96
CA THR A 4 -19.35 0.81 9.68
C THR A 4 -18.85 2.25 9.72
N ARG A 5 -17.95 2.56 10.65
CA ARG A 5 -17.26 3.86 10.67
C ARG A 5 -16.42 4.02 9.40
N LYS A 6 -16.51 5.17 8.74
CA LYS A 6 -15.64 5.52 7.61
C LYS A 6 -14.25 5.89 8.13
N VAL A 7 -13.22 5.32 7.53
CA VAL A 7 -11.80 5.61 7.83
C VAL A 7 -11.05 5.84 6.52
N TYR A 8 -10.00 6.66 6.56
CA TYR A 8 -9.18 6.98 5.40
C TYR A 8 -7.81 6.31 5.53
N VAL A 9 -7.35 5.73 4.43
CA VAL A 9 -6.00 5.21 4.25
C VAL A 9 -5.38 6.00 3.11
N GLY A 10 -4.54 6.98 3.43
CA GLY A 10 -4.21 8.04 2.47
C GLY A 10 -5.51 8.69 1.97
N ASP A 11 -5.73 8.63 0.67
CA ASP A 11 -6.94 9.18 0.03
C ASP A 11 -8.07 8.14 -0.15
N VAL A 12 -7.85 6.87 0.20
CA VAL A 12 -8.83 5.79 0.04
C VAL A 12 -9.79 5.73 1.23
N ALA A 13 -11.08 5.92 0.97
CA ALA A 13 -12.13 5.82 1.99
C ALA A 13 -12.61 4.37 2.16
N ILE A 14 -12.43 3.79 3.36
CA ILE A 14 -12.85 2.43 3.70
C ILE A 14 -14.04 2.47 4.67
N GLY A 15 -15.07 1.66 4.38
CA GLY A 15 -16.27 1.55 5.21
C GLY A 15 -17.26 2.70 5.03
N GLY A 16 -18.31 2.74 5.86
CA GLY A 16 -19.31 3.82 5.82
C GLY A 16 -20.04 3.98 4.49
N GLY A 17 -20.21 2.88 3.74
CA GLY A 17 -20.87 2.89 2.43
C GLY A 17 -19.98 3.28 1.24
N SER A 18 -18.67 3.48 1.45
CA SER A 18 -17.69 3.63 0.37
C SER A 18 -17.56 2.35 -0.48
N PRO A 19 -17.07 2.45 -1.73
CA PRO A 19 -16.72 1.30 -2.55
C PRO A 19 -15.77 0.33 -1.82
N ILE A 20 -15.82 -0.95 -2.20
CA ILE A 20 -14.88 -1.96 -1.65
C ILE A 20 -13.51 -1.72 -2.28
N SER A 21 -12.53 -1.35 -1.45
CA SER A 21 -11.13 -1.16 -1.88
C SER A 21 -10.44 -2.50 -2.15
N ILE A 22 -9.72 -2.60 -3.25
CA ILE A 22 -8.84 -3.72 -3.61
C ILE A 22 -7.46 -3.50 -2.98
N GLN A 23 -6.97 -4.50 -2.25
CA GLN A 23 -5.67 -4.42 -1.56
C GLN A 23 -4.76 -5.56 -2.02
N SER A 24 -3.45 -5.30 -2.03
CA SER A 24 -2.43 -6.30 -2.35
C SER A 24 -1.25 -6.20 -1.37
N MET A 25 -0.35 -7.18 -1.41
CA MET A 25 0.85 -7.23 -0.57
C MET A 25 2.07 -7.53 -1.43
N THR A 26 3.13 -6.75 -1.26
CA THR A 26 4.39 -6.98 -1.96
C THR A 26 5.05 -8.26 -1.47
N THR A 27 5.73 -8.97 -2.38
CA THR A 27 6.44 -10.22 -2.08
C THR A 27 7.95 -10.03 -2.00
N LYS A 28 8.44 -8.87 -2.45
CA LYS A 28 9.85 -8.47 -2.43
C LYS A 28 10.25 -7.99 -1.05
N GLU A 29 11.54 -8.14 -0.73
CA GLU A 29 12.11 -7.58 0.49
C GLU A 29 12.01 -6.06 0.45
N THR A 30 11.43 -5.46 1.50
CA THR A 30 11.07 -4.03 1.50
C THR A 30 12.29 -3.11 1.38
N LYS A 31 13.45 -3.52 1.92
CA LYS A 31 14.72 -2.82 1.70
C LYS A 31 15.15 -2.72 0.22
N ASN A 32 14.64 -3.57 -0.66
CA ASN A 32 14.87 -3.46 -2.11
C ASN A 32 13.85 -2.52 -2.75
N ILE A 33 14.15 -1.22 -2.65
CA ILE A 33 13.25 -0.13 -3.06
C ILE A 33 12.83 -0.27 -4.52
N GLU A 34 13.76 -0.55 -5.44
CA GLU A 34 13.46 -0.61 -6.88
C GLU A 34 12.49 -1.74 -7.22
N GLU A 35 12.71 -2.95 -6.69
CA GLU A 35 11.81 -4.08 -6.94
C GLU A 35 10.43 -3.87 -6.30
N VAL A 36 10.38 -3.26 -5.12
CA VAL A 36 9.13 -2.95 -4.42
C VAL A 36 8.33 -1.89 -5.19
N VAL A 37 8.97 -0.81 -5.60
CA VAL A 37 8.33 0.25 -6.40
C VAL A 37 7.82 -0.29 -7.72
N LYS A 38 8.60 -1.14 -8.40
CA LYS A 38 8.15 -1.82 -9.62
C LYS A 38 6.89 -2.66 -9.37
N GLN A 39 6.87 -3.46 -8.31
CA GLN A 39 5.71 -4.29 -7.98
C GLN A 39 4.48 -3.45 -7.62
N ILE A 40 4.65 -2.34 -6.89
CA ILE A 40 3.57 -1.40 -6.57
C ILE A 40 2.99 -0.78 -7.85
N ASN A 41 3.83 -0.40 -8.82
CA ASN A 41 3.36 0.09 -10.11
C ASN A 41 2.52 -0.95 -10.86
N ASP A 42 2.89 -2.23 -10.78
CA ASP A 42 2.13 -3.30 -11.41
C ASP A 42 0.78 -3.53 -10.71
N PHE A 43 0.72 -3.39 -9.38
CA PHE A 43 -0.53 -3.41 -8.62
C PHE A 43 -1.45 -2.25 -8.99
N GLU A 44 -0.92 -1.03 -9.09
CA GLU A 44 -1.70 0.15 -9.49
C GLU A 44 -2.29 -0.02 -10.90
N LYS A 45 -1.49 -0.49 -11.87
CA LYS A 45 -1.96 -0.81 -13.22
C LYS A 45 -3.05 -1.89 -13.25
N ALA A 46 -3.03 -2.81 -12.29
CA ALA A 46 -4.05 -3.84 -12.13
C ALA A 46 -5.31 -3.34 -11.39
N GLY A 47 -5.35 -2.08 -10.95
CA GLY A 47 -6.48 -1.49 -10.22
C GLY A 47 -6.45 -1.73 -8.71
N CYS A 48 -5.27 -1.92 -8.12
CA CYS A 48 -5.12 -2.00 -6.67
C CYS A 48 -5.19 -0.60 -6.03
N ASP A 49 -6.03 -0.44 -5.00
CA ASP A 49 -6.18 0.82 -4.28
C ASP A 49 -5.15 0.97 -3.15
N ILE A 50 -4.71 -0.15 -2.54
CA ILE A 50 -3.84 -0.15 -1.36
C ILE A 50 -2.79 -1.25 -1.46
N SER A 51 -1.52 -0.85 -1.46
CA SER A 51 -0.39 -1.78 -1.31
C SER A 51 0.06 -1.88 0.15
N ARG A 52 0.46 -3.09 0.55
CA ARG A 52 1.07 -3.38 1.85
C ARG A 52 2.45 -3.99 1.65
N SER A 53 3.39 -3.71 2.56
CA SER A 53 4.74 -4.29 2.54
C SER A 53 5.14 -4.81 3.91
N ALA A 54 5.93 -5.89 3.95
CA ALA A 54 6.39 -6.49 5.20
C ALA A 54 7.57 -5.70 5.77
N ILE A 55 7.55 -5.40 7.07
CA ILE A 55 8.67 -4.76 7.77
C ILE A 55 9.24 -5.76 8.77
N ASN A 56 10.30 -6.46 8.37
CA ASN A 56 10.90 -7.52 9.19
C ASN A 56 12.23 -7.07 9.83
N SER A 57 12.79 -5.95 9.35
CA SER A 57 14.06 -5.40 9.81
C SER A 57 14.04 -3.87 9.91
N LEU A 58 15.04 -3.30 10.58
CA LEU A 58 15.24 -1.85 10.61
C LEU A 58 15.57 -1.27 9.24
N GLU A 59 16.23 -2.04 8.37
CA GLU A 59 16.53 -1.64 7.00
C GLU A 59 15.25 -1.51 6.18
N ASP A 60 14.32 -2.46 6.31
CA ASP A 60 12.98 -2.38 5.70
C ASP A 60 12.24 -1.13 6.17
N ALA A 61 12.27 -0.85 7.48
CA ALA A 61 11.62 0.34 8.05
C ALA A 61 12.19 1.65 7.50
N ARG A 62 13.52 1.71 7.31
CA ARG A 62 14.19 2.88 6.73
C ARG A 62 13.85 3.07 5.25
N ALA A 63 13.68 1.98 4.51
CA ALA A 63 13.34 2.03 3.08
C ALA A 63 11.95 2.61 2.80
N ILE A 64 11.03 2.60 3.77
CA ILE A 64 9.68 3.16 3.61
C ILE A 64 9.69 4.62 3.18
N SER A 65 10.59 5.43 3.74
CA SER A 65 10.67 6.85 3.39
C SER A 65 11.05 7.05 1.93
N GLU A 66 11.91 6.19 1.38
CA GLU A 66 12.32 6.27 -0.02
C GLU A 66 11.22 5.75 -0.95
N ILE A 67 10.59 4.62 -0.61
CA ILE A 67 9.44 4.08 -1.36
C ILE A 67 8.30 5.11 -1.42
N LYS A 68 8.04 5.84 -0.34
CA LYS A 68 6.99 6.88 -0.29
C LYS A 68 7.28 8.12 -1.13
N LYS A 69 8.54 8.45 -1.39
CA LYS A 69 8.90 9.55 -2.31
C LYS A 69 8.54 9.18 -3.74
N GLU A 70 8.72 7.92 -4.09
CA GLU A 70 8.36 7.40 -5.40
C GLU A 70 6.84 7.25 -5.54
N ARG A 71 6.10 6.79 -4.51
CA ARG A 71 4.64 6.54 -4.61
C ARG A 71 3.84 6.80 -3.32
N ILE A 72 2.55 7.09 -3.48
CA ILE A 72 1.67 7.62 -2.42
C ILE A 72 1.00 6.54 -1.55
N PHE A 73 0.90 5.29 -2.00
CA PHE A 73 0.05 4.27 -1.34
C PHE A 73 0.85 3.14 -0.69
N LEU A 74 1.29 3.38 0.55
CA LEU A 74 1.85 2.32 1.40
C LEU A 74 1.24 2.36 2.81
N LEU A 75 0.66 1.22 3.20
CA LEU A 75 0.26 0.89 4.57
C LEU A 75 1.23 -0.13 5.16
#